data_AF-A0A430VL19-F1
#
_entry.id   AF-A0A430VL19-F1
#
_cell.length_a   1.000
_cell.length_b   1.000
_cell.length_c   1.000
_cell.angle_alpha   90.00
_cell.angle_beta   90.00
_cell.angle_gamma   90.00
#
_symmetry.space_group_name_H-M   'P 1'
#
loop_
_entity.id
_entity.type
_entity.pdbx_description
1 polymer ?
#
loop_
_entity_poly.entity_id
_entity_poly.type
_entity_poly.pdbx_seq_one_letter_code
_entity_poly.pdbx_strand_id
1 'polypeptide(L)'
;GAGGYVIFLDQNRNRTYDGADTAIQTITFGQGDWARVRLAALTGPAALVFDPRGIPQDFTGATVTLSDRAGTYTQGVALSPQGRGSLP
;
A
#
# COMPACT_ATOMS: atom_id res chain seq x y z
N GLY A 1 -9.86 -11.21 -2.54
CA GLY A 1 -10.51 -9.89 -2.70
C GLY A 1 -9.79 -9.11 -3.79
N ALA A 2 -10.30 -7.94 -4.18
CA ALA A 2 -9.69 -7.08 -5.20
C ALA A 2 -8.41 -6.34 -4.72
N GLY A 3 -8.02 -6.51 -3.46
CA GLY A 3 -6.95 -5.76 -2.81
C GLY A 3 -7.43 -4.43 -2.24
N GLY A 4 -6.49 -3.64 -1.74
CA GLY A 4 -6.75 -2.36 -1.11
C GLY A 4 -5.53 -1.87 -0.34
N TYR A 5 -5.67 -0.74 0.35
CA TYR A 5 -4.67 -0.26 1.28
C TYR A 5 -5.33 0.34 2.51
N VAL A 6 -4.55 0.40 3.59
CA VAL A 6 -4.94 1.04 4.85
C VAL A 6 -3.87 2.06 5.22
N ILE A 7 -4.32 3.23 5.68
CA ILE A 7 -3.48 4.17 6.42
C ILE A 7 -3.80 3.91 7.88
N PHE A 8 -2.78 3.59 8.67
CA PHE A 8 -2.95 3.18 10.07
C PHE A 8 -1.93 3.87 10.98
N LEU A 9 -2.26 3.93 12.26
CA LEU A 9 -1.34 4.30 13.32
C LEU A 9 -0.73 3.02 13.91
N ASP A 10 0.58 2.83 13.77
CA ASP A 10 1.34 1.73 14.38
C ASP A 10 1.51 1.98 15.88
N GLN A 11 0.58 1.45 16.69
CA GLN A 11 0.51 1.76 18.12
C GLN A 11 1.46 0.89 18.95
N ASN A 12 1.70 -0.35 18.49
CA ASN A 12 2.56 -1.32 19.17
C ASN A 12 4.01 -1.29 18.67
N ARG A 13 4.31 -0.48 17.64
CA ARG A 13 5.63 -0.26 17.02
C ARG A 13 6.19 -1.52 16.36
N ASN A 14 5.34 -2.42 15.91
CA ASN A 14 5.76 -3.66 15.25
C ASN A 14 5.89 -3.51 13.73
N ARG A 15 5.57 -2.32 13.18
CA ARG A 15 5.72 -1.95 11.76
C ARG A 15 4.84 -2.76 10.81
N THR A 16 3.81 -3.40 11.32
CA THR A 16 2.79 -4.12 10.55
C THR A 16 1.42 -3.61 10.93
N TYR A 17 0.44 -3.75 10.04
CA TYR A 17 -0.95 -3.44 10.41
C TYR A 17 -1.59 -4.68 11.02
N ASP A 18 -2.02 -4.59 12.27
CA ASP A 18 -2.75 -5.64 12.96
C ASP A 18 -3.91 -5.13 13.82
N GLY A 19 -4.52 -6.03 14.60
CA GLY A 19 -5.71 -5.71 15.42
C GLY A 19 -5.45 -4.77 16.60
N ALA A 20 -4.19 -4.47 16.92
CA ALA A 20 -3.84 -3.48 17.93
C ALA A 20 -3.75 -2.05 17.37
N ASP A 21 -3.82 -1.90 16.04
CA ASP A 21 -3.66 -0.61 15.37
C ASP A 21 -4.98 0.06 15.03
N THR A 22 -4.92 1.38 14.89
CA THR A 22 -6.05 2.20 14.48
C THR A 22 -6.00 2.47 12.98
N ALA A 23 -7.00 2.04 12.22
CA ALA A 23 -7.16 2.44 10.83
C ALA A 23 -7.68 3.89 10.74
N ILE A 24 -6.94 4.73 10.04
CA ILE A 24 -7.30 6.13 9.72
C ILE A 24 -8.11 6.18 8.42
N GLN A 25 -7.69 5.42 7.42
CA GLN A 25 -8.38 5.28 6.14
C GLN A 25 -8.27 3.85 5.66
N THR A 26 -9.37 3.30 5.15
CA THR A 26 -9.38 2.02 4.44
C THR A 26 -9.93 2.23 3.04
N ILE A 27 -9.16 1.86 2.03
CA ILE A 27 -9.61 1.82 0.64
C ILE A 27 -9.62 0.39 0.16
N THR A 28 -10.82 -0.08 -0.22
CA THR A 28 -11.02 -1.39 -0.83
C THR A 28 -11.12 -1.21 -2.34
N PHE A 29 -10.21 -1.86 -3.08
CA PHE A 29 -10.29 -1.86 -4.53
C PHE A 29 -11.53 -2.65 -4.99
N GLY A 30 -12.05 -2.30 -6.17
CA GLY A 30 -13.23 -2.94 -6.73
C GLY A 30 -14.57 -2.53 -6.14
N GLN A 31 -14.61 -1.48 -5.34
CA GLN A 31 -15.82 -0.88 -4.80
C GLN A 31 -15.83 0.64 -5.02
N GLY A 32 -17.02 1.25 -5.08
CA GLY A 32 -17.19 2.71 -5.20
C GLY A 32 -16.38 3.31 -6.36
N ASP A 33 -15.68 4.42 -6.07
CA ASP A 33 -14.81 5.10 -7.04
C ASP A 33 -13.62 4.23 -7.49
N TRP A 34 -13.27 3.20 -6.72
CA TRP A 34 -12.21 2.23 -7.02
C TRP A 34 -12.73 0.97 -7.73
N ALA A 35 -13.98 0.97 -8.21
CA ALA A 35 -14.65 -0.20 -8.80
C ALA A 35 -13.87 -0.88 -9.95
N ARG A 36 -13.04 -0.11 -10.65
CA ARG A 36 -12.25 -0.58 -11.81
C ARG A 36 -10.81 -0.97 -11.49
N VAL A 37 -10.34 -0.75 -10.28
CA VAL A 37 -8.95 -1.05 -9.89
C VAL A 37 -8.89 -2.39 -9.17
N ARG A 38 -7.82 -3.15 -9.39
CA ARG A 38 -7.49 -4.40 -8.68
C ARG A 38 -6.02 -4.39 -8.32
N LEU A 39 -5.65 -5.00 -7.19
CA LEU A 39 -4.27 -5.34 -6.91
C LEU A 39 -3.92 -6.60 -7.69
N ALA A 40 -2.94 -6.50 -8.60
CA ALA A 40 -2.42 -7.62 -9.37
C ALA A 40 -1.23 -8.28 -8.67
N ALA A 41 -0.31 -7.47 -8.13
CA ALA A 41 0.85 -7.97 -7.40
C ALA A 41 1.39 -6.91 -6.44
N LEU A 42 2.12 -7.37 -5.43
CA LEU A 42 2.97 -6.56 -4.57
C LEU A 42 4.32 -7.27 -4.46
N THR A 43 5.40 -6.56 -4.78
CA THR A 43 6.77 -7.04 -4.60
C THR A 43 7.49 -6.14 -3.61
N GLY A 44 8.04 -6.71 -2.54
CA GLY A 44 8.69 -5.97 -1.45
C GLY A 44 7.82 -5.91 -0.17
N PRO A 45 8.19 -5.06 0.81
CA PRO A 45 7.46 -4.94 2.06
C PRO A 45 6.04 -4.38 1.85
N ALA A 46 5.07 -4.90 2.61
CA ALA A 46 3.67 -4.50 2.52
C ALA A 46 3.31 -3.24 3.33
N ALA A 47 4.19 -2.81 4.23
CA ALA A 47 4.01 -1.65 5.07
C ALA A 47 5.21 -0.70 4.95
N LEU A 48 4.92 0.58 4.81
CA LEU A 48 5.85 1.68 4.98
C LEU A 48 5.39 2.45 6.21
N VAL A 49 6.20 2.41 7.27
CA VAL A 49 5.91 3.08 8.54
C VAL A 49 6.95 4.18 8.76
N PHE A 50 6.51 5.33 9.27
CA PHE A 50 7.36 6.46 9.57
C PHE A 50 7.50 6.62 11.08
N ASP A 51 8.68 6.99 11.54
CA ASP A 51 8.83 7.48 12.90
C ASP A 51 8.20 8.89 13.06
N PRO A 52 8.07 9.42 14.29
CA PRO A 52 7.49 10.75 14.52
C PRO A 52 8.23 11.93 13.85
N ARG A 53 9.44 11.70 13.31
CA ARG A 53 10.19 12.71 12.55
C ARG A 53 9.90 12.63 11.04
N GLY A 54 9.07 11.69 10.62
CA GLY A 54 8.76 11.44 9.21
C GLY A 54 9.83 10.63 8.49
N ILE A 55 10.66 9.85 9.21
CA ILE A 55 11.69 9.00 8.61
C ILE A 55 11.15 7.57 8.46
N PRO A 56 11.12 7.01 7.23
CA PRO A 56 10.79 5.61 6.99
C PRO A 56 11.61 4.66 7.86
N GLN A 57 10.93 3.66 8.42
CA GLN A 57 11.54 2.62 9.25
C GLN A 57 11.65 1.32 8.45
N ASP A 58 12.87 0.85 8.20
CA ASP A 58 13.18 -0.46 7.60
C ASP A 58 12.46 -0.78 6.27
N PHE A 59 12.05 0.24 5.52
CA PHE A 59 11.41 0.08 4.21
C PHE A 59 12.45 0.04 3.09
N THR A 60 12.56 -1.10 2.41
CA THR A 60 13.53 -1.30 1.32
C THR A 60 13.04 -0.84 -0.05
N GLY A 61 11.83 -0.26 -0.12
CA GLY A 61 11.13 -0.01 -1.38
C GLY A 61 10.23 -1.19 -1.79
N ALA A 62 9.21 -0.90 -2.58
CA ALA A 62 8.26 -1.89 -3.07
C ALA A 62 7.72 -1.50 -4.45
N THR A 63 7.18 -2.47 -5.19
CA THR A 63 6.40 -2.22 -6.40
C THR A 63 4.99 -2.74 -6.20
N VAL A 64 4.01 -1.86 -6.36
CA VAL A 64 2.59 -2.21 -6.38
C VAL A 64 2.15 -2.30 -7.84
N THR A 65 1.71 -3.47 -8.28
CA THR A 65 1.15 -3.63 -9.62
C THR A 65 -0.37 -3.63 -9.51
N LEU A 66 -1.00 -2.67 -10.18
CA LEU A 66 -2.45 -2.55 -10.27
C LEU A 66 -2.92 -3.02 -11.64
N SER A 67 -4.11 -3.62 -11.70
CA SER A 67 -4.78 -3.92 -12.96
C SER A 67 -6.14 -3.26 -13.06
N ASP A 68 -6.64 -3.17 -14.27
CA ASP A 68 -8.04 -2.87 -14.53
C ASP A 68 -8.94 -4.07 -14.14
N ARG A 69 -10.26 -3.87 -14.17
CA ARG A 69 -11.25 -4.90 -13.81
C ARG A 69 -11.21 -6.12 -14.73
N ALA A 70 -10.91 -5.95 -16.01
CA ALA A 70 -10.85 -7.05 -16.96
C ALA A 70 -9.51 -7.79 -16.93
N GLY A 71 -8.49 -7.25 -16.24
CA GLY A 71 -7.15 -7.82 -16.18
C GLY A 71 -6.38 -7.71 -17.50
N THR A 72 -6.80 -6.80 -18.38
CA THR A 72 -6.21 -6.58 -19.71
C THR A 72 -5.12 -5.50 -19.69
N TYR A 73 -5.10 -4.66 -18.66
CA TYR A 73 -4.11 -3.63 -18.47
C TYR A 73 -3.53 -3.70 -17.05
N THR A 74 -2.21 -3.56 -16.95
CA THR A 74 -1.50 -3.45 -15.68
C THR A 74 -0.58 -2.24 -15.67
N GLN A 75 -0.44 -1.60 -14.52
CA GLN A 75 0.53 -0.55 -14.28
C GLN A 75 1.28 -0.81 -12.97
N GLY A 76 2.60 -0.68 -13.02
CA GLY A 76 3.45 -0.72 -11.83
C GLY A 76 3.58 0.67 -11.21
N VAL A 77 3.53 0.74 -9.89
CA VAL A 77 3.90 1.92 -9.11
C VAL A 77 5.08 1.53 -8.24
N ALA A 78 6.24 2.13 -8.51
CA ALA A 78 7.41 1.92 -7.67
C ALA A 78 7.38 2.88 -6.48
N LEU A 79 7.69 2.38 -5.30
CA LEU A 79 7.87 3.12 -4.06
C LEU A 79 9.34 3.03 -3.67
N SER A 80 10.03 4.17 -3.61
CA SER A 80 11.42 4.21 -3.14
C SER A 80 11.51 3.88 -1.64
N PRO A 81 12.70 3.57 -1.10
CA PRO A 81 12.90 3.42 0.35
C PRO A 81 12.45 4.64 1.17
N GLN A 82 12.38 5.82 0.53
CA GLN A 82 11.91 7.07 1.13
C GLN A 82 10.39 7.27 1.02
N GLY A 83 9.65 6.30 0.49
CA GLY A 83 8.20 6.37 0.28
C GLY A 83 7.77 7.20 -0.93
N ARG A 84 8.68 7.55 -1.84
CA ARG A 84 8.33 8.32 -3.04
C ARG A 84 7.76 7.40 -4.11
N GLY A 85 6.55 7.71 -4.57
CA GLY A 85 5.91 7.02 -5.68
C GLY A 85 6.38 7.53 -7.04
N SER A 86 6.64 6.61 -7.96
CA SER A 86 6.91 6.91 -9.37
C SER A 86 6.25 5.88 -10.28
N LEU A 87 5.81 6.33 -11.45
CA LEU A 87 5.45 5.44 -12.55
C LEU A 87 6.73 5.11 -13.34
N PRO A 88 6.96 3.84 -13.69
CA PRO A 88 8.02 3.45 -14.61
C PRO A 88 7.74 3.93 -16.04
#